data_AF-A0A955UR72-F1
#
_entry.id   AF-A0A955UR72-F1
#
_cell.length_a   1.000
_cell.length_b   1.000
_cell.length_c   1.000
_cell.angle_alpha   90.00
_cell.angle_beta   90.00
_cell.angle_gamma   90.00
#
_symmetry.space_group_name_H-M   'P 1'
#
loop_
_entity.id
_entity.type
_entity.pdbx_description
1 polymer ?
#
loop_
_entity_poly.entity_id
_entity_poly.type
_entity_poly.pdbx_seq_one_letter_code
_entity_poly.pdbx_strand_id
1 'polypeptide(L)'
;MSFLLGTARVTLLALLGLSATGCYYGELASGQLRMLWRREPIETVRADPDRPASTRDLLGLVGSVRKHAKAVGLEVGRQYTSYVEWPGDRVVTTLVRTRPGSLEPVPWRYPLLGRLPYRGYFDRAKAEAEAVRLREREGYDVCETGVTAYSTLGWLADPVTSPML
;
A
#
# COMPACT_ATOMS: atom_id res chain seq x y z
N MET A 1 33.44 26.97 -20.93
CA MET A 1 33.03 25.55 -21.06
C MET A 1 32.65 24.88 -19.73
N SER A 2 33.22 25.23 -18.57
CA SER A 2 32.89 24.58 -17.28
C SER A 2 31.47 24.81 -16.75
N PHE A 3 30.81 25.92 -17.12
CA PHE A 3 29.44 26.24 -16.66
C PHE A 3 28.36 25.36 -17.29
N LEU A 4 28.48 25.06 -18.59
CA LEU A 4 27.55 24.18 -19.32
C LEU A 4 27.66 22.70 -18.90
N LEU A 5 28.86 22.27 -18.50
CA LEU A 5 29.07 20.94 -17.92
C LEU A 5 28.49 20.82 -16.49
N GLY A 6 28.46 21.92 -15.72
CA GLY A 6 27.86 21.97 -14.39
C GLY A 6 26.34 21.90 -14.42
N THR A 7 25.69 22.66 -15.31
CA THR A 7 24.22 22.64 -15.45
C THR A 7 23.72 21.31 -16.00
N ALA A 8 24.40 20.71 -16.99
CA ALA A 8 24.06 19.39 -17.51
C ALA A 8 24.15 18.29 -16.43
N ARG A 9 25.16 18.35 -15.54
CA ARG A 9 25.30 17.42 -14.41
C ARG A 9 24.19 17.60 -13.37
N VAL A 10 23.82 18.83 -13.05
CA VAL A 10 22.73 19.12 -12.09
C VAL A 10 21.38 18.67 -12.64
N THR A 11 21.08 18.92 -13.92
CA THR A 11 19.84 18.47 -14.55
C THR A 11 19.78 16.95 -14.66
N LEU A 12 20.91 16.29 -14.98
CA LEU A 12 21.00 14.82 -15.02
C LEU A 12 20.82 14.19 -13.64
N LEU A 13 21.43 14.77 -12.59
CA LEU A 13 21.25 14.33 -11.19
C LEU A 13 19.81 14.56 -10.70
N ALA A 14 19.17 15.66 -11.10
CA ALA A 14 17.77 15.92 -10.79
C ALA A 14 16.84 14.93 -11.50
N LEU A 15 17.09 14.62 -12.78
CA LEU A 15 16.33 13.61 -13.54
C LEU A 15 16.52 12.18 -12.99
N LEU A 16 17.73 11.83 -12.55
CA LEU A 16 18.03 10.55 -11.88
C LEU A 16 17.40 10.47 -10.48
N GLY A 17 17.36 11.58 -9.74
CA GLY A 17 16.65 11.67 -8.47
C GLY A 17 15.14 11.50 -8.64
N LEU A 18 14.56 12.16 -9.67
CA LEU A 18 13.16 12.02 -10.02
C LEU A 18 12.80 10.62 -10.52
N SER A 19 13.69 9.90 -11.21
CA SER A 19 13.41 8.54 -11.66
C SER A 19 13.34 7.55 -10.51
N ALA A 20 14.25 7.63 -9.52
CA ALA A 20 14.23 6.74 -8.36
C ALA A 20 13.01 6.97 -7.45
N THR A 21 12.66 8.23 -7.15
CA THR A 21 11.43 8.53 -6.38
C THR A 21 10.15 8.37 -7.20
N GLY A 22 10.19 8.67 -8.49
CA GLY A 22 9.06 8.54 -9.41
C GLY A 22 8.65 7.10 -9.63
N CYS A 23 9.61 6.18 -9.72
CA CYS A 23 9.33 4.74 -9.79
C CYS A 23 8.57 4.22 -8.57
N TYR A 24 8.82 4.77 -7.38
CA TYR A 24 8.08 4.40 -6.18
C TYR A 24 6.64 4.92 -6.19
N TYR A 25 6.43 6.22 -6.44
CA TYR A 25 5.07 6.76 -6.46
C TYR A 25 4.24 6.21 -7.63
N GLY A 26 4.87 5.91 -8.77
CA GLY A 26 4.22 5.20 -9.87
C GLY A 26 3.80 3.78 -9.50
N GLU A 27 4.56 3.10 -8.65
CA GLU A 27 4.17 1.80 -8.10
C GLU A 27 2.99 1.91 -7.15
N LEU A 28 2.98 2.87 -6.23
CA LEU A 28 1.83 3.12 -5.36
C LEU A 28 0.57 3.45 -6.16
N ALA A 29 0.70 4.33 -7.14
CA ALA A 29 -0.41 4.74 -7.99
C ALA A 29 -0.94 3.56 -8.82
N SER A 30 -0.06 2.76 -9.42
CA SER A 30 -0.47 1.62 -10.24
C SER A 30 -1.13 0.51 -9.41
N GLY A 31 -0.62 0.22 -8.21
CA GLY A 31 -1.24 -0.73 -7.28
C GLY A 31 -2.63 -0.28 -6.83
N GLN A 32 -2.76 0.97 -6.41
CA GLN A 32 -4.06 1.53 -6.01
C GLN A 32 -5.05 1.56 -7.18
N LEU A 33 -4.62 1.98 -8.36
CA LEU A 33 -5.48 2.06 -9.54
C LEU A 33 -5.95 0.67 -9.98
N ARG A 34 -5.06 -0.33 -9.94
CA ARG A 34 -5.43 -1.74 -10.20
C ARG A 34 -6.52 -2.22 -9.23
N MET A 35 -6.40 -1.90 -7.95
CA MET A 35 -7.41 -2.23 -6.95
C MET A 35 -8.76 -1.58 -7.26
N LEU A 36 -8.77 -0.28 -7.58
CA LEU A 36 -10.00 0.44 -7.87
C LEU A 36 -10.66 0.03 -9.18
N TRP A 37 -9.89 -0.35 -10.20
CA TRP A 37 -10.41 -0.78 -11.49
C TRP A 37 -10.97 -2.20 -11.49
N ARG A 38 -10.44 -3.09 -10.67
CA ARG A 38 -10.87 -4.50 -10.62
C ARG A 38 -12.03 -4.75 -9.65
N ARG A 39 -12.41 -3.77 -8.84
CA ARG A 39 -13.42 -3.97 -7.80
C ARG A 39 -14.80 -4.24 -8.39
N GLU A 40 -15.54 -5.11 -7.73
CA GLU A 40 -16.90 -5.48 -8.05
C GLU A 40 -17.81 -5.15 -6.85
N PRO A 41 -19.08 -4.77 -7.05
CA PRO A 41 -20.01 -4.58 -5.93
C PRO A 41 -20.13 -5.88 -5.11
N ILE A 42 -20.15 -5.77 -3.77
CA ILE A 42 -20.21 -6.95 -2.89
C ILE A 42 -21.42 -7.84 -3.23
N GLU A 43 -22.59 -7.24 -3.47
CA GLU A 43 -23.80 -8.00 -3.79
C GLU A 43 -23.69 -8.77 -5.11
N THR A 44 -22.94 -8.26 -6.09
CA THR A 44 -22.68 -8.97 -7.35
C THR A 44 -21.86 -10.24 -7.09
N VAL A 45 -20.81 -10.14 -6.28
CA VAL A 45 -19.94 -11.27 -5.92
C VAL A 45 -20.67 -12.30 -5.05
N ARG A 46 -21.58 -11.84 -4.18
CA ARG A 46 -22.41 -12.74 -3.35
C ARG A 46 -23.45 -13.51 -4.16
N ALA A 47 -23.97 -12.93 -5.24
CA ALA A 47 -24.95 -13.59 -6.09
C ALA A 47 -24.33 -14.60 -7.07
N ASP A 48 -23.03 -14.52 -7.31
CA ASP A 48 -22.29 -15.36 -8.27
C ASP A 48 -22.08 -16.78 -7.71
N PRO A 49 -22.69 -17.83 -8.30
CA PRO A 49 -22.54 -19.20 -7.82
C PRO A 49 -21.15 -19.79 -8.05
N ASP A 50 -20.35 -19.21 -8.95
CA ASP A 50 -19.00 -19.68 -9.27
C ASP A 50 -17.95 -19.19 -8.25
N ARG A 51 -18.33 -18.26 -7.36
CA ARG A 51 -17.46 -17.78 -6.28
C ARG A 51 -17.44 -18.74 -5.08
N PRO A 52 -16.29 -18.89 -4.40
CA PRO A 52 -16.20 -19.74 -3.20
C PRO A 52 -17.25 -19.37 -2.16
N ALA A 53 -17.94 -20.38 -1.60
CA ALA A 53 -18.97 -20.17 -0.59
C ALA A 53 -18.44 -19.37 0.62
N SER A 54 -17.22 -19.68 1.08
CA SER A 54 -16.55 -18.95 2.16
C SER A 54 -16.43 -17.45 1.88
N THR A 55 -16.03 -17.07 0.67
CA THR A 55 -15.95 -15.66 0.25
C THR A 55 -17.32 -15.00 0.28
N ARG A 56 -18.36 -15.67 -0.25
CA ARG A 56 -19.73 -15.14 -0.28
C ARG A 56 -20.31 -14.95 1.13
N ASP A 57 -20.05 -15.90 2.02
CA ASP A 57 -20.52 -15.89 3.41
C ASP A 57 -19.86 -14.76 4.21
N LEU A 58 -18.53 -14.63 4.14
CA LEU A 58 -17.80 -13.57 4.81
C LEU A 58 -18.17 -12.18 4.26
N LEU A 59 -18.34 -12.05 2.94
CA LEU A 59 -18.84 -10.82 2.32
C LEU A 59 -20.27 -10.47 2.79
N GLY A 60 -21.09 -11.47 3.13
CA GLY A 60 -22.40 -11.27 3.73
C GLY A 60 -22.35 -10.59 5.10
N LEU A 61 -21.24 -10.71 5.84
CA LEU A 61 -21.06 -10.06 7.14
C LEU A 61 -20.73 -8.57 7.02
N VAL A 62 -20.15 -8.14 5.90
CA VAL A 62 -19.64 -6.77 5.71
C VAL A 62 -20.73 -5.73 5.93
N GLY A 63 -21.96 -5.98 5.46
CA GLY A 63 -23.10 -5.09 5.68
C GLY A 63 -23.41 -4.87 7.17
N SER A 64 -23.43 -5.95 7.95
CA SER A 64 -23.68 -5.92 9.40
C SER A 64 -22.54 -5.23 10.15
N VAL A 65 -21.29 -5.51 9.78
CA VAL A 65 -20.11 -4.85 10.36
C VAL A 65 -20.15 -3.34 10.10
N ARG A 66 -20.46 -2.91 8.87
CA ARG A 66 -20.62 -1.49 8.53
C ARG A 66 -21.76 -0.84 9.31
N LYS A 67 -22.89 -1.52 9.47
CA LYS A 67 -24.02 -1.03 10.30
C LYS A 67 -23.61 -0.85 11.76
N HIS A 68 -22.87 -1.81 12.32
CA HIS A 68 -22.36 -1.72 13.68
C HIS A 68 -21.35 -0.59 13.85
N ALA A 69 -20.39 -0.46 12.91
CA ALA A 69 -19.42 0.63 12.90
C ALA A 69 -20.10 2.01 12.96
N LYS A 70 -21.17 2.20 12.17
CA LYS A 70 -21.99 3.42 12.24
C LYS A 70 -22.67 3.60 13.61
N ALA A 71 -23.19 2.52 14.20
CA ALA A 71 -23.86 2.57 15.49
C ALA A 71 -22.93 2.96 16.65
N VAL A 72 -21.64 2.60 16.57
CA VAL A 72 -20.61 3.00 17.55
C VAL A 72 -19.93 4.34 17.21
N GLY A 73 -20.46 5.08 16.24
CA GLY A 73 -20.01 6.44 15.91
C GLY A 73 -18.87 6.53 14.88
N LEU A 74 -18.53 5.43 14.18
CA LEU A 74 -17.51 5.48 13.12
C LEU A 74 -18.08 6.00 11.80
N GLU A 75 -17.30 6.83 11.11
CA GLU A 75 -17.61 7.30 9.76
C GLU A 75 -17.27 6.22 8.72
N VAL A 76 -18.29 5.50 8.27
CA VAL A 76 -18.10 4.37 7.32
C VAL A 76 -18.09 4.82 5.86
N GLY A 77 -18.81 5.89 5.52
CA GLY A 77 -18.90 6.46 4.18
C GLY A 77 -19.10 5.41 3.07
N ARG A 78 -18.27 5.51 2.02
CA ARG A 78 -18.22 4.57 0.88
C ARG A 78 -17.18 3.45 1.06
N GLN A 79 -16.64 3.28 2.26
CA GLN A 79 -15.63 2.25 2.52
C GLN A 79 -16.28 0.87 2.52
N TYR A 80 -15.57 -0.11 1.98
CA TYR A 80 -15.90 -1.53 2.05
C TYR A 80 -17.28 -1.86 1.46
N THR A 81 -17.69 -1.19 0.38
CA THR A 81 -18.94 -1.48 -0.37
C THR A 81 -18.72 -2.39 -1.58
N SER A 82 -17.47 -2.59 -1.96
CA SER A 82 -17.04 -3.41 -3.09
C SER A 82 -15.99 -4.41 -2.64
N TYR A 83 -15.81 -5.48 -3.40
CA TYR A 83 -14.81 -6.51 -3.20
C TYR A 83 -13.81 -6.49 -4.35
N VAL A 84 -12.55 -6.82 -4.07
CA VAL A 84 -11.57 -7.15 -5.10
C VAL A 84 -10.89 -8.46 -4.76
N GLU A 85 -10.80 -9.35 -5.74
CA GLU A 85 -9.94 -10.50 -5.62
C GLU A 85 -8.48 -10.07 -5.75
N TRP A 86 -7.73 -10.17 -4.66
CA TRP A 86 -6.34 -9.69 -4.60
C TRP A 86 -5.36 -10.87 -4.52
N PRO A 87 -4.30 -10.88 -5.33
CA PRO A 87 -3.37 -12.00 -5.35
C PRO A 87 -2.57 -12.10 -4.05
N GLY A 88 -2.42 -13.34 -3.55
CA GLY A 88 -1.57 -13.66 -2.40
C GLY A 88 -2.24 -13.45 -1.05
N ASP A 89 -1.40 -13.37 -0.01
CA ASP A 89 -1.77 -13.33 1.41
C ASP A 89 -1.76 -11.92 2.02
N ARG A 90 -1.51 -10.89 1.20
CA ARG A 90 -1.33 -9.49 1.64
C ARG A 90 -1.64 -8.52 0.52
N VAL A 91 -2.06 -7.31 0.88
CA VAL A 91 -2.25 -6.20 -0.06
C VAL A 91 -0.94 -5.47 -0.35
N VAL A 92 -0.19 -5.15 0.71
CA VAL A 92 1.12 -4.50 0.63
C VAL A 92 2.12 -5.18 1.56
N THR A 93 3.41 -5.07 1.22
CA THR A 93 4.51 -5.35 2.14
C THR A 93 5.06 -4.02 2.64
N THR A 94 5.08 -3.86 3.97
CA THR A 94 5.62 -2.67 4.63
C THR A 94 7.01 -2.95 5.16
N LEU A 95 7.86 -1.93 5.09
CA LEU A 95 9.20 -1.93 5.65
C LEU A 95 9.23 -0.94 6.82
N VAL A 96 9.72 -1.40 7.96
CA VAL A 96 10.16 -0.57 9.10
C VAL A 96 11.67 -0.73 9.24
N ARG A 97 12.40 0.35 9.49
CA ARG A 97 13.86 0.35 9.54
C ARG A 97 14.29 1.05 10.80
N THR A 98 15.26 0.49 11.49
CA THR A 98 15.82 1.03 12.73
C THR A 98 17.34 1.04 12.63
N ARG A 99 18.01 1.75 13.54
CA ARG A 99 19.46 1.60 13.69
C ARG A 99 19.75 0.23 14.34
N PRO A 100 20.93 -0.37 14.10
CA PRO A 100 21.32 -1.64 14.70
C PRO A 100 21.06 -1.69 16.21
N GLY A 101 20.29 -2.67 16.66
CA GLY A 101 19.96 -2.87 18.08
C GLY A 101 18.98 -1.85 18.68
N SER A 102 18.31 -1.05 17.86
CA SER A 102 17.29 -0.09 18.29
C SER A 102 15.88 -0.54 17.86
N LEU A 103 14.88 -0.17 18.67
CA LEU A 103 13.47 -0.29 18.32
C LEU A 103 12.87 1.03 17.79
N GLU A 104 13.66 2.11 17.77
CA GLU A 104 13.19 3.41 17.30
C GLU A 104 13.23 3.47 15.76
N PRO A 105 12.07 3.66 15.09
CA PRO A 105 12.02 3.68 13.63
C PRO A 105 12.68 4.93 13.07
N VAL A 106 13.52 4.75 12.04
CA VAL A 106 14.04 5.84 11.23
C VAL A 106 13.02 6.18 10.14
N PRO A 107 12.33 7.34 10.24
CA PRO A 107 11.17 7.60 9.40
C PRO A 107 11.53 7.82 7.93
N TRP A 108 10.55 7.57 7.08
CA TRP A 108 10.55 7.95 5.67
C TRP A 108 9.95 9.33 5.53
N ARG A 109 10.43 10.09 4.54
CA ARG A 109 9.88 11.41 4.21
C ARG A 109 9.00 11.31 2.97
N TYR A 110 7.80 11.83 3.08
CA TYR A 110 6.79 11.94 2.03
C TYR A 110 6.45 13.41 1.81
N PRO A 111 6.37 13.89 0.56
CA PRO A 111 6.11 15.30 0.26
C PRO A 111 4.82 15.84 0.90
N LEU A 112 3.76 15.03 0.91
CA LEU A 112 2.44 15.44 1.42
C LEU A 112 2.14 14.93 2.84
N LEU A 113 2.62 13.72 3.17
CA LEU A 113 2.32 13.05 4.45
C LEU A 113 3.36 13.32 5.54
N GLY A 114 4.42 14.07 5.23
CA GLY A 114 5.48 14.36 6.19
C GLY A 114 6.33 13.13 6.50
N ARG A 115 6.31 12.66 7.75
CA ARG A 115 7.15 11.54 8.20
C ARG A 115 6.30 10.39 8.69
N LEU A 116 6.54 9.20 8.14
CA LEU A 116 5.90 7.97 8.60
C LEU A 116 6.97 6.95 9.01
N PRO A 117 6.68 6.08 9.99
CA PRO A 117 7.62 5.10 10.51
C PRO A 117 7.68 3.82 9.65
N TYR A 118 7.05 3.81 8.47
CA TYR A 118 7.08 2.67 7.55
C TYR A 118 7.00 3.14 6.10
N ARG A 119 7.35 2.24 5.18
CA ARG A 119 7.12 2.37 3.73
C ARG A 119 6.46 1.14 3.15
N GLY A 120 5.29 1.32 2.54
CA GLY A 120 4.54 0.24 1.88
C GLY A 120 4.88 0.08 0.40
N TYR A 121 4.77 -1.15 -0.09
CA TYR A 121 4.92 -1.57 -1.48
C TYR A 121 3.82 -2.58 -1.83
N PHE A 122 3.09 -2.38 -2.91
CA PHE A 122 2.20 -3.38 -3.51
C PHE A 122 3.00 -4.54 -4.15
N ASP A 123 4.16 -4.24 -4.72
CA ASP A 123 5.06 -5.24 -5.29
C ASP A 123 6.06 -5.75 -4.23
N ARG A 124 5.87 -7.00 -3.82
CA ARG A 124 6.72 -7.66 -2.82
C ARG A 124 8.20 -7.71 -3.24
N ALA A 125 8.50 -7.92 -4.52
CA ALA A 125 9.89 -7.99 -4.98
C ALA A 125 10.60 -6.63 -4.83
N LYS A 126 9.85 -5.52 -5.00
CA LYS A 126 10.39 -4.18 -4.74
C LYS A 126 10.61 -3.90 -3.26
N ALA A 127 9.74 -4.42 -2.39
CA ALA A 127 9.94 -4.36 -0.94
C ALA A 127 11.22 -5.11 -0.53
N GLU A 128 11.38 -6.34 -1.01
CA GLU A 128 12.56 -7.18 -0.74
C GLU A 128 13.85 -6.52 -1.24
N ALA A 129 13.84 -5.98 -2.46
CA ALA A 129 14.99 -5.26 -3.02
C ALA A 129 15.36 -4.01 -2.21
N GLU A 130 14.37 -3.22 -1.75
CA GLU A 130 14.63 -2.07 -0.89
C GLU A 130 15.14 -2.51 0.49
N ALA A 131 14.60 -3.58 1.06
CA ALA A 131 15.04 -4.10 2.35
C ALA A 131 16.51 -4.55 2.30
N VAL A 132 16.91 -5.26 1.24
CA VAL A 132 18.32 -5.61 0.98
C VAL A 132 19.17 -4.35 0.85
N ARG A 133 18.75 -3.36 0.05
CA ARG A 133 19.48 -2.10 -0.13
C ARG A 133 19.70 -1.37 1.21
N LEU A 134 18.67 -1.29 2.05
CA LEU A 134 18.72 -0.64 3.36
C LEU A 134 19.68 -1.36 4.32
N ARG A 135 19.67 -2.69 4.33
CA ARG A 135 20.59 -3.49 5.15
C ARG A 135 22.03 -3.33 4.69
N GLU A 136 22.29 -3.54 3.39
CA GLU A 136 23.66 -3.62 2.86
C GLU A 136 24.33 -2.26 2.67
N ARG A 137 23.57 -1.25 2.24
CA ARG A 137 24.15 0.07 1.89
C ARG A 137 24.00 1.11 2.99
N GLU A 138 22.98 0.99 3.82
CA GLU A 138 22.69 1.97 4.89
C GLU A 138 22.88 1.39 6.29
N GLY A 139 23.09 0.07 6.42
CA GLY A 139 23.39 -0.57 7.71
C GLY A 139 22.21 -0.55 8.69
N TYR A 140 20.97 -0.51 8.20
CA TYR A 140 19.79 -0.56 9.05
C TYR A 140 19.34 -1.99 9.34
N ASP A 141 18.75 -2.19 10.52
CA ASP A 141 17.89 -3.35 10.78
C ASP A 141 16.54 -3.08 10.09
N VAL A 142 16.01 -4.06 9.36
CA VAL A 142 14.77 -3.91 8.58
C VAL A 142 13.79 -5.02 8.91
N CYS A 143 12.60 -4.63 9.36
CA CYS A 143 11.44 -5.49 9.52
C CYS A 143 10.53 -5.38 8.29
N GLU A 144 10.16 -6.53 7.74
CA GLU A 144 9.24 -6.65 6.61
C GLU A 144 7.93 -7.24 7.11
N THR A 145 6.80 -6.63 6.77
CA THR A 145 5.49 -7.08 7.27
C THR A 145 4.44 -7.01 6.17
N GLY A 146 3.80 -8.15 5.90
CA GLY A 146 2.64 -8.21 5.02
C GLY A 146 1.41 -7.64 5.70
N VAL A 147 0.70 -6.75 4.99
CA VAL A 147 -0.52 -6.09 5.49
C VAL A 147 -1.72 -6.65 4.75
N THR A 148 -2.63 -7.26 5.50
CA THR A 148 -3.91 -7.78 5.01
C THR A 148 -4.98 -6.69 5.00
N ALA A 149 -5.10 -5.94 6.10
CA ALA A 149 -6.03 -4.83 6.26
C ALA A 149 -5.45 -3.53 5.68
N TYR A 150 -5.95 -3.16 4.50
CA TYR A 150 -5.55 -1.96 3.77
C TYR A 150 -6.64 -0.88 3.78
N SER A 151 -6.24 0.38 3.94
CA SER A 151 -7.10 1.53 3.72
C SER A 151 -6.27 2.77 3.35
N THR A 152 -6.86 3.61 2.53
CA THR A 152 -6.39 4.96 2.21
C THR A 152 -6.93 6.01 3.19
N LEU A 153 -7.36 5.58 4.38
CA LEU A 153 -7.84 6.43 5.48
C LEU A 153 -9.00 7.35 5.06
N GLY A 154 -9.88 6.85 4.20
CA GLY A 154 -11.08 7.56 3.77
C GLY A 154 -10.93 8.39 2.48
N TRP A 155 -9.72 8.51 1.92
CA TRP A 155 -9.50 9.31 0.71
C TRP A 155 -10.16 8.69 -0.53
N LEU A 156 -10.16 7.37 -0.62
CA LEU A 156 -10.76 6.61 -1.72
C LEU A 156 -11.79 5.62 -1.17
N ALA A 157 -12.70 5.15 -2.02
CA ALA A 157 -13.65 4.10 -1.65
C ALA A 157 -12.94 2.75 -1.71
N ASP A 158 -12.27 2.39 -0.61
CA ASP A 158 -11.44 1.18 -0.52
C ASP A 158 -12.34 -0.07 -0.53
N PRO A 159 -12.02 -1.08 -1.37
CA PRO A 159 -12.74 -2.34 -1.37
C PRO A 159 -12.29 -3.24 -0.21
N VAL A 160 -13.12 -4.22 0.13
CA VAL A 160 -12.69 -5.43 0.84
C VAL A 160 -11.81 -6.24 -0.12
N THR A 161 -10.68 -6.77 0.35
CA THR A 161 -9.78 -7.59 -0.47
C THR A 161 -9.79 -9.04 0.02
N SER A 162 -9.45 -10.02 -0.84
CA SER A 162 -9.36 -11.42 -0.41
C SER A 162 -8.46 -11.64 0.82
N PRO A 163 -7.28 -11.00 0.95
CA PRO A 163 -6.46 -11.11 2.17
C PRO A 163 -7.12 -10.62 3.46
N MET A 164 -8.21 -9.84 3.39
CA MET A 164 -8.98 -9.40 4.57
C MET A 164 -10.01 -10.45 5.03
N LEU A 165 -10.36 -11.41 4.17
CA LEU A 165 -11.35 -12.45 4.40
C LEU A 165 -10.67 -13.72 4.94
#